data_AF-A0AAV4NAE5-F1
#
_entry.id   AF-A0AAV4NAE5-F1
#
_cell.length_a   1.000
_cell.length_b   1.000
_cell.length_c   1.000
_cell.angle_alpha   90.00
_cell.angle_beta   90.00
_cell.angle_gamma   90.00
#
_symmetry.space_group_name_H-M   'P 1'
#
loop_
_entity.id
_entity.type
_entity.pdbx_description
1 polymer ?
#
loop_
_entity_poly.entity_id
_entity_poly.type
_entity_poly.pdbx_seq_one_letter_code
_entity_poly.pdbx_strand_id
1 'polypeptide(L)'
;MKVPYVCCSKKFEEHYTNQSGSGIPHYEGISFQRGYGLGGVFRRLFRAALPFLVRGGKVVGKEALVTGTKVINDVLSGKDLETAAKSRSKEAGKSLAVKLSIVYSL
;
A
#
# COMPACT_ATOMS: atom_id res chain seq x y z
N MET A 1 83.27 1.99 -21.64
CA MET A 1 82.20 0.99 -21.45
C MET A 1 80.90 1.76 -21.29
N LYS A 2 79.94 1.63 -22.22
CA LYS A 2 78.66 2.38 -22.14
C LYS A 2 77.72 1.60 -21.23
N VAL A 3 77.34 2.20 -20.10
CA VAL A 3 76.36 1.62 -19.18
C VAL A 3 74.96 2.00 -19.70
N PRO A 4 74.05 1.04 -19.93
CA PRO A 4 72.69 1.38 -20.35
C PRO A 4 72.00 2.16 -19.24
N TYR A 5 71.29 3.23 -19.61
CA TYR A 5 70.46 3.97 -18.68
C TYR A 5 69.28 3.09 -18.26
N VAL A 6 69.30 2.60 -17.02
CA VAL A 6 68.22 1.82 -16.42
C VAL A 6 67.48 2.70 -15.43
N CYS A 7 66.71 3.68 -15.93
CA CYS A 7 65.72 4.30 -15.05
C CYS A 7 64.46 3.48 -15.03
N CYS A 8 63.89 3.41 -13.84
CA CYS A 8 62.46 3.32 -13.65
C CYS A 8 61.85 1.91 -13.79
N SER A 9 62.63 0.82 -13.70
CA SER A 9 62.08 -0.54 -13.61
C SER A 9 61.08 -0.71 -12.46
N LYS A 10 61.42 -0.17 -11.28
CA LYS A 10 60.52 -0.15 -10.12
C LYS A 10 59.22 0.60 -10.37
N LYS A 11 59.27 1.72 -11.11
CA LYS A 11 58.06 2.50 -11.46
C LYS A 11 57.15 1.75 -12.42
N PHE A 12 57.72 0.97 -13.33
CA PHE A 12 56.96 0.12 -14.25
C PHE A 12 56.29 -1.02 -13.47
N GLU A 13 57.02 -1.74 -12.62
CA GLU A 13 56.43 -2.79 -11.76
C GLU A 13 55.35 -2.25 -10.84
N GLU A 14 55.58 -1.11 -10.16
CA GLU A 14 54.59 -0.42 -9.31
C GLU A 14 53.33 -0.02 -10.09
N HIS A 15 53.47 0.39 -11.36
CA HIS A 15 52.33 0.74 -12.19
C HIS A 15 51.43 -0.47 -12.46
N TYR A 16 51.99 -1.66 -12.68
CA TYR A 16 51.21 -2.89 -12.91
C TYR A 16 50.74 -3.57 -11.62
N THR A 17 51.51 -3.52 -10.54
CA THR A 17 51.09 -4.07 -9.22
C THR A 17 50.04 -3.20 -8.52
N ASN A 18 50.03 -1.88 -8.72
CA ASN A 18 48.95 -1.04 -8.21
C ASN A 18 47.70 -1.03 -9.14
N GLN A 19 47.84 -1.48 -10.39
CA GLN A 19 46.72 -1.68 -11.33
C GLN A 19 46.01 -3.02 -11.19
N SER A 20 46.57 -4.00 -10.45
CA SER A 20 45.78 -5.09 -9.91
C SER A 20 44.91 -4.54 -8.79
N GLY A 21 43.93 -3.71 -9.16
CA GLY A 21 42.92 -3.21 -8.26
C GLY A 21 42.28 -4.40 -7.58
N SER A 22 42.12 -4.33 -6.26
CA SER A 22 41.17 -5.20 -5.59
C SER A 22 39.86 -5.00 -6.34
N GLY A 23 39.42 -6.05 -7.05
CA GLY A 23 38.27 -5.98 -7.95
C GLY A 23 37.15 -5.21 -7.27
N ILE A 24 36.46 -4.35 -8.04
CA ILE A 24 35.25 -3.66 -7.58
C ILE A 24 34.49 -4.69 -6.73
N PRO A 25 34.30 -4.46 -5.42
CA PRO A 25 33.56 -5.42 -4.61
C PRO A 25 32.27 -5.64 -5.37
N HIS A 26 32.04 -6.89 -5.75
CA HIS A 26 30.89 -7.38 -6.50
C HIS A 26 29.69 -6.45 -6.33
N TYR A 27 29.01 -6.09 -7.42
CA TYR A 27 27.79 -5.31 -7.30
C TYR A 27 26.79 -6.07 -6.42
N GLU A 28 26.67 -5.65 -5.15
CA GLU A 28 25.62 -6.08 -4.25
C GLU A 28 24.40 -5.25 -4.61
N GLY A 29 23.59 -5.75 -5.55
CA GLY A 29 22.29 -5.16 -5.82
C GLY A 29 21.52 -5.06 -4.50
N ILE A 30 20.87 -3.92 -4.28
CA ILE A 30 20.05 -3.70 -3.08
C ILE A 30 19.06 -4.88 -2.99
N SER A 31 19.23 -5.72 -1.97
CA SER A 31 18.66 -7.07 -1.93
C SER A 31 17.12 -7.10 -1.98
N PHE A 32 16.45 -5.98 -1.71
CA PHE A 32 15.01 -5.84 -1.89
C PHE A 32 14.63 -4.41 -2.24
N GLN A 33 14.28 -4.14 -3.50
CA GLN A 33 13.29 -3.12 -3.77
C GLN A 33 11.94 -3.65 -3.25
N ARG A 34 11.66 -3.41 -1.96
CA ARG A 34 10.36 -3.72 -1.35
C ARG A 34 9.31 -3.04 -2.21
N GLY A 35 8.58 -3.82 -3.03
CA GLY A 35 7.73 -3.29 -4.10
C GLY A 35 6.87 -2.11 -3.67
N TYR A 36 7.32 -0.90 -4.01
CA TYR A 36 6.56 0.35 -3.90
C TYR A 36 5.75 0.59 -5.19
N GLY A 37 5.29 -0.48 -5.84
CA GLY A 37 4.34 -0.38 -6.94
C GLY A 37 2.97 0.09 -6.45
N LEU A 38 1.95 -0.03 -7.31
CA LEU A 38 0.56 0.33 -6.98
C LEU A 38 0.09 -0.27 -5.63
N GLY A 39 0.50 -1.51 -5.33
CA GLY A 39 0.19 -2.17 -4.06
C GLY A 39 0.74 -1.43 -2.83
N GLY A 40 1.89 -0.77 -2.93
CA GLY A 40 2.44 0.09 -1.88
C GLY A 40 1.60 1.36 -1.66
N VAL A 41 1.08 1.95 -2.73
CA VAL A 41 0.17 3.12 -2.68
C VAL A 41 -1.15 2.74 -2.02
N PHE A 42 -1.80 1.67 -2.49
CA PHE A 42 -3.04 1.18 -1.90
C PHE A 42 -2.86 0.74 -0.44
N ARG A 43 -1.72 0.13 -0.09
CA ARG A 43 -1.41 -0.22 1.31
C ARG A 43 -1.31 1.01 2.20
N ARG A 44 -0.73 2.12 1.72
CA ARG A 44 -0.66 3.38 2.47
C ARG A 44 -2.06 3.98 2.66
N LEU A 45 -2.86 4.03 1.59
CA LEU A 45 -4.25 4.50 1.65
C LEU A 45 -5.11 3.67 2.60
N PHE A 46 -5.04 2.34 2.47
CA PHE A 46 -5.76 1.41 3.33
C PHE A 46 -5.35 1.58 4.79
N ARG A 47 -4.05 1.71 5.09
CA ARG A 47 -3.56 1.92 6.45
C ARG A 47 -4.03 3.25 7.04
N ALA A 48 -4.16 4.29 6.23
CA ALA A 48 -4.73 5.58 6.64
C ALA A 48 -6.25 5.50 6.87
N ALA A 49 -6.97 4.74 6.04
CA ALA A 49 -8.43 4.58 6.14
C ALA A 49 -8.86 3.57 7.23
N LEU A 50 -7.98 2.62 7.59
CA LEU A 50 -8.25 1.54 8.54
C LEU A 50 -8.80 2.01 9.90
N PRO A 51 -8.24 3.02 10.60
CA PRO A 51 -8.80 3.47 11.88
C PRO A 51 -10.25 3.97 11.74
N PHE A 52 -10.58 4.64 10.64
CA PHE A 52 -11.95 5.10 10.36
C PHE A 52 -12.88 3.93 9.98
N LEU A 53 -12.38 2.96 9.22
CA LEU A 53 -13.10 1.73 8.93
C LEU A 53 -13.33 0.88 10.19
N VAL A 54 -12.40 0.82 11.14
CA VAL A 54 -12.57 0.02 12.37
C VAL A 54 -13.55 0.71 13.33
N ARG A 55 -13.49 2.05 13.43
CA ARG A 55 -14.41 2.83 14.27
C ARG A 55 -15.82 2.88 13.70
N GLY A 56 -15.97 3.17 12.40
CA GLY A 56 -17.27 3.28 11.73
C GLY A 56 -17.80 1.95 11.19
N GLY A 57 -16.94 1.00 10.81
CA GLY A 57 -17.31 -0.21 10.08
C GLY A 57 -18.16 -1.20 10.87
N LYS A 58 -18.04 -1.24 12.21
CA LYS A 58 -18.97 -2.03 13.04
C LYS A 58 -20.41 -1.52 12.94
N VAL A 59 -20.59 -0.20 12.89
CA VAL A 59 -21.91 0.43 12.76
C VAL A 59 -22.42 0.29 11.33
N VAL A 60 -21.59 0.62 10.35
CA VAL A 60 -21.91 0.50 8.92
C VAL A 60 -22.24 -0.95 8.56
N GLY A 61 -21.46 -1.93 9.02
CA GLY A 61 -21.69 -3.34 8.75
C GLY A 61 -23.00 -3.87 9.35
N LYS A 62 -23.32 -3.50 10.59
CA LYS A 62 -24.62 -3.85 11.20
C LYS A 62 -25.79 -3.24 10.43
N GLU A 63 -25.69 -1.96 10.05
CA GLU A 63 -26.74 -1.30 9.28
C GLU A 63 -26.89 -1.91 7.89
N ALA A 64 -25.79 -2.28 7.24
CA ALA A 64 -25.80 -2.94 5.93
C ALA A 64 -26.54 -4.30 5.98
N LEU A 65 -26.31 -5.10 7.02
CA LEU A 65 -27.02 -6.37 7.22
C LEU A 65 -28.53 -6.15 7.41
N VAL A 66 -28.92 -5.20 8.26
CA VAL A 66 -30.33 -4.84 8.51
C VAL A 66 -30.99 -4.28 7.25
N THR A 67 -30.27 -3.48 6.48
CA THR A 67 -30.78 -2.89 5.24
C THR A 67 -30.94 -3.97 4.17
N GLY A 68 -29.98 -4.89 4.06
CA GLY A 68 -30.05 -6.03 3.15
C GLY A 68 -31.26 -6.92 3.42
N THR A 69 -31.54 -7.24 4.69
CA THR A 69 -32.72 -8.05 5.04
C THR A 69 -34.03 -7.32 4.73
N LYS A 70 -34.10 -6.00 4.99
CA LYS A 70 -35.26 -5.17 4.62
C LYS A 70 -35.49 -5.14 3.10
N VAL A 71 -34.45 -5.00 2.30
CA VAL A 71 -34.55 -5.01 0.83
C VAL A 71 -35.06 -6.36 0.33
N ILE A 72 -34.54 -7.47 0.86
CA ILE A 72 -35.03 -8.82 0.51
C ILE A 72 -36.53 -8.96 0.85
N ASN A 73 -36.94 -8.53 2.04
CA ASN A 73 -38.36 -8.60 2.45
C ASN A 73 -39.26 -7.73 1.58
N ASP A 74 -38.81 -6.56 1.14
CA ASP A 74 -39.56 -5.68 0.24
C ASP A 74 -39.73 -6.32 -1.15
N VAL A 75 -38.69 -6.98 -1.67
CA VAL A 75 -38.77 -7.73 -2.94
C VAL A 75 -39.70 -8.93 -2.82
N LEU A 76 -39.63 -9.69 -1.73
CA LEU A 76 -40.57 -10.79 -1.45
C LEU A 76 -42.02 -10.30 -1.29
N SER A 77 -42.21 -9.06 -0.85
CA SER A 77 -43.53 -8.42 -0.74
C SER A 77 -44.03 -7.82 -2.07
N GLY A 78 -43.33 -8.09 -3.18
CA GLY A 78 -43.73 -7.66 -4.52
C GLY A 78 -43.34 -6.23 -4.89
N LYS A 79 -42.45 -5.57 -4.14
CA LYS A 79 -41.88 -4.28 -4.55
C LYS A 79 -40.71 -4.51 -5.50
N ASP A 80 -40.60 -3.65 -6.50
CA ASP A 80 -39.44 -3.65 -7.39
C ASP A 80 -38.14 -3.43 -6.61
N LEU A 81 -37.11 -4.20 -6.96
CA LEU A 81 -35.79 -4.17 -6.32
C LEU A 81 -35.18 -2.76 -6.34
N GLU A 82 -35.36 -2.01 -7.43
CA GLU A 82 -34.85 -0.65 -7.55
C GLU A 82 -35.53 0.29 -6.54
N THR A 83 -36.86 0.24 -6.44
CA THR A 83 -37.63 1.08 -5.51
C THR A 83 -37.36 0.71 -4.05
N ALA A 84 -37.24 -0.58 -3.77
CA ALA A 84 -36.85 -1.10 -2.46
C ALA A 84 -35.43 -0.62 -2.09
N ALA A 85 -34.44 -0.80 -2.97
CA ALA A 85 -33.07 -0.36 -2.73
C ALA A 85 -32.96 1.17 -2.57
N LYS A 86 -33.67 1.95 -3.39
CA LYS A 86 -33.65 3.41 -3.34
C LYS A 86 -34.31 3.99 -2.09
N SER A 87 -35.41 3.41 -1.64
CA SER A 87 -36.08 3.82 -0.40
C SER A 87 -35.25 3.42 0.84
N ARG A 88 -34.75 2.18 0.88
CA ARG A 88 -33.95 1.67 2.00
C ARG A 88 -32.58 2.29 2.10
N SER A 89 -31.93 2.63 0.99
CA SER A 89 -30.64 3.36 1.03
C SER A 89 -30.77 4.76 1.64
N LYS A 90 -31.86 5.48 1.36
CA LYS A 90 -32.15 6.78 2.00
C LYS A 90 -32.41 6.64 3.50
N GLU A 91 -33.19 5.64 3.91
CA GLU A 91 -33.48 5.36 5.32
C GLU A 91 -32.22 4.96 6.09
N ALA A 92 -31.44 4.02 5.52
CA ALA A 92 -30.17 3.57 6.06
C ALA A 92 -29.16 4.72 6.17
N GLY A 93 -29.07 5.59 5.17
CA GLY A 93 -28.18 6.75 5.20
C GLY A 93 -28.48 7.73 6.35
N LYS A 94 -29.77 8.01 6.60
CA LYS A 94 -30.18 8.87 7.74
C LYS A 94 -29.88 8.22 9.09
N SER A 95 -30.24 6.94 9.25
CA SER A 95 -29.96 6.14 10.46
C SER A 95 -28.46 6.06 10.75
N LEU A 96 -27.66 5.81 9.71
CA LEU A 96 -26.22 5.73 9.79
C LEU A 96 -25.58 7.06 10.18
N ALA A 97 -26.01 8.17 9.59
CA ALA A 97 -25.47 9.50 9.91
C ALA A 97 -25.65 9.84 11.40
N VAL A 98 -26.82 9.52 11.98
CA VAL A 98 -27.10 9.70 13.41
C VAL A 98 -26.25 8.76 14.28
N LYS A 99 -26.10 7.49 13.88
CA LYS A 99 -25.28 6.54 14.66
C LYS A 99 -23.78 6.89 14.59
N LEU A 100 -23.31 7.38 13.45
CA LEU A 100 -21.93 7.81 13.28
C LEU A 100 -21.63 9.10 14.04
N SER A 101 -22.54 10.07 14.09
CA SER A 101 -22.32 11.31 14.86
C SER A 101 -22.13 11.03 16.35
N ILE A 102 -22.82 10.02 16.90
CA ILE A 102 -22.65 9.55 18.27
C ILE A 102 -21.29 8.87 18.46
N VAL A 103 -20.87 8.00 17.53
CA VAL A 103 -19.60 7.26 17.61
C VAL A 103 -18.37 8.16 17.42
N TYR A 104 -18.49 9.26 16.69
CA TYR A 104 -17.40 10.23 16.48
C TYR A 104 -17.39 11.39 17.49
N SER A 105 -18.40 11.52 18.37
CA SER A 105 -18.44 12.53 19.46
C SER A 105 -17.90 12.01 20.81
N LEU A 106 -17.55 10.73 20.90
CA LEU A 106 -16.88 10.07 22.03
C LEU A 106 -15.41 9.81 21.70
#